data_AF-A0A6Y4L2D5-F1
#
_entry.id   AF-A0A6Y4L2D5-F1
#
_cell.length_a   1.000
_cell.length_b   1.000
_cell.length_c   1.000
_cell.angle_alpha   90.00
_cell.angle_beta   90.00
_cell.angle_gamma   90.00
#
_symmetry.space_group_name_H-M   'P 1'
#
loop_
_entity.id
_entity.type
_entity.pdbx_description
1 polymer ?
#
loop_
_entity_poly.entity_id
_entity_poly.type
_entity_poly.pdbx_seq_one_letter_code
_entity_poly.pdbx_strand_id
1 'polypeptide(L)' 'MEISFQVTTNSTIERKAGLAKSRRDLLNSRGHKIAYVIDGSGNFQRSNAIKTIINHSDMTVNFSDNGINSLATFICETLK' A
#
# COMPACT_ATOMS: atom_id res chain seq x y z
N MET A 1 -0.86 13.55 2.55
CA MET A 1 -0.51 12.12 2.52
C MET A 1 -1.60 11.37 3.28
N GLU A 2 -2.18 10.32 2.71
CA GLU A 2 -3.21 9.49 3.38
C GLU A 2 -2.54 8.20 3.88
N ILE A 3 -2.62 7.90 5.17
CA ILE A 3 -2.09 6.67 5.78
C ILE A 3 -3.26 5.91 6.41
N SER A 4 -3.48 4.67 6.00
CA SER A 4 -4.58 3.82 6.48
C SER A 4 -4.06 2.47 6.94
N PHE A 5 -4.41 2.08 8.17
CA PHE A 5 -4.15 0.75 8.73
C PHE A 5 -5.44 -0.06 8.70
N GLN A 6 -5.42 -1.26 8.12
CA GLN A 6 -6.62 -2.07 8.03
C GLN A 6 -6.30 -3.55 8.18
N VAL A 7 -6.99 -4.20 9.13
CA VAL A 7 -7.04 -5.67 9.23
C VAL A 7 -7.97 -6.16 8.13
N THR A 8 -7.45 -6.93 7.18
CA THR A 8 -8.16 -7.23 5.94
C THR A 8 -8.69 -8.66 5.88
N THR A 9 -10.01 -8.79 5.74
CA THR A 9 -10.66 -9.97 5.16
C THR A 9 -10.41 -10.04 3.65
N ASN A 10 -10.60 -11.22 3.04
CA ASN A 10 -10.38 -11.44 1.60
C ASN A 10 -11.11 -10.44 0.69
N SER A 11 -12.34 -10.05 1.03
CA SER A 11 -13.14 -9.08 0.23
C SER A 11 -12.55 -7.68 0.23
N THR A 12 -11.84 -7.29 1.29
CA THR A 12 -11.23 -5.96 1.39
C THR A 12 -10.03 -5.84 0.48
N ILE A 13 -9.20 -6.88 0.37
CA ILE A 13 -8.03 -6.91 -0.51
C ILE A 13 -8.44 -6.88 -1.98
N GLU A 14 -9.43 -7.68 -2.37
CA GLU A 14 -9.93 -7.69 -3.76
C GLU A 14 -10.48 -6.33 -4.17
N ARG A 15 -11.26 -5.68 -3.30
CA ARG A 15 -11.76 -4.32 -3.56
C ARG A 15 -10.64 -3.30 -3.67
N LYS A 16 -9.63 -3.35 -2.78
CA LYS A 16 -8.48 -2.43 -2.85
C LYS A 16 -7.65 -2.67 -4.11
N ALA A 17 -7.42 -3.92 -4.50
CA ALA A 17 -6.73 -4.28 -5.73
C ALA A 17 -7.46 -3.74 -6.96
N GLY A 18 -8.80 -3.88 -7.02
CA GLY A 18 -9.61 -3.33 -8.11
C GLY A 18 -9.57 -1.80 -8.23
N LEU A 19 -9.27 -1.08 -7.13
CA LEU A 19 -9.17 0.38 -7.09
C LEU A 19 -7.74 0.90 -7.10
N ALA A 20 -6.72 0.04 -6.99
CA ALA A 20 -5.34 0.46 -6.74
C ALA A 20 -4.82 1.38 -7.85
N LYS A 21 -5.02 1.01 -9.11
CA LYS A 21 -4.58 1.78 -10.27
C LYS A 21 -5.25 3.15 -10.34
N SER A 22 -6.58 3.18 -10.37
CA SER A 22 -7.35 4.43 -10.48
C SER A 22 -7.06 5.38 -9.31
N ARG A 23 -6.89 4.84 -8.11
CA ARG A 23 -6.57 5.65 -6.93
C ARG A 23 -5.14 6.19 -6.97
N ARG A 24 -4.16 5.40 -7.41
CA ARG A 24 -2.79 5.89 -7.62
C ARG A 24 -2.77 7.03 -8.63
N ASP A 25 -3.41 6.87 -9.78
CA ASP A 25 -3.39 7.88 -10.84
C ASP A 25 -4.08 9.19 -10.38
N LEU A 26 -5.19 9.05 -9.65
CA LEU A 26 -5.94 10.18 -9.09
C LEU A 26 -5.18 10.94 -7.99
N LEU A 27 -4.42 10.24 -7.17
CA LEU A 27 -3.62 10.84 -6.10
C LEU A 27 -2.34 11.45 -6.65
N ASN A 28 -1.61 10.74 -7.51
CA ASN A 28 -0.39 11.24 -8.13
C ASN A 28 -0.65 12.48 -9.01
N SER A 29 -1.79 12.55 -9.72
CA SER A 29 -2.18 13.78 -10.46
C SER A 29 -2.41 15.00 -9.56
N ARG A 30 -2.62 14.81 -8.25
CA ARG A 30 -2.71 15.88 -7.24
C ARG A 30 -1.44 16.04 -6.41
N GLY A 31 -0.34 15.39 -6.79
CA GLY A 31 0.92 15.42 -6.03
C GLY A 31 0.86 14.62 -4.72
N HIS A 32 -0.15 13.77 -4.53
CA HIS A 32 -0.25 12.89 -3.36
C HIS A 32 0.37 11.52 -3.66
N LYS A 33 1.00 10.94 -2.63
CA LYS A 33 1.54 9.58 -2.67
C LYS A 33 0.68 8.59 -1.91
N ILE A 34 0.68 7.34 -2.36
CA ILE A 34 -0.01 6.23 -1.71
C ILE A 34 0.98 5.16 -1.26
N ALA A 35 0.89 4.80 0.02
CA ALA A 35 1.69 3.77 0.65
C ALA A 35 0.82 2.75 1.38
N TYR A 36 1.21 1.48 1.36
CA TYR A 36 0.53 0.42 2.11
C TYR A 36 1.47 -0.29 3.07
N VAL A 37 0.95 -0.61 4.26
CA VAL A 37 1.58 -1.56 5.19
C VAL A 37 0.77 -2.85 5.11
N ILE A 38 1.39 -3.94 4.64
CA ILE A 38 0.76 -5.24 4.46
C ILE A 38 1.57 -6.27 5.24
N ASP A 39 0.98 -6.80 6.30
CA ASP A 39 1.59 -7.87 7.10
C ASP A 39 0.65 -9.08 7.23
N GLY A 40 1.23 -10.26 7.47
CA GLY A 40 0.49 -11.52 7.49
C GLY A 40 0.26 -12.14 6.10
N SER A 41 1.03 -11.73 5.08
CA SER A 41 0.90 -12.21 3.69
C SER A 41 1.20 -13.71 3.46
N GLY A 42 1.69 -14.41 4.49
CA GLY A 42 2.13 -15.81 4.42
C GLY A 42 1.02 -16.85 4.18
N ASN A 43 -0.25 -16.49 4.36
CA ASN A 43 -1.39 -17.41 4.20
C ASN A 43 -2.32 -17.06 3.03
N PHE A 44 -1.85 -16.26 2.07
CA PHE A 44 -2.70 -15.76 1.01
C PHE A 44 -2.81 -16.72 -0.17
N GLN A 45 -3.95 -17.40 -0.26
CA GLN A 45 -4.47 -18.01 -1.49
C GLN A 45 -4.65 -16.99 -2.65
N ARG A 46 -4.32 -15.71 -2.45
CA ARG A 46 -4.59 -14.59 -3.37
C ARG A 46 -3.39 -13.67 -3.60
N SER A 47 -2.27 -14.27 -4.01
CA SER A 47 -1.05 -13.56 -4.40
C SER A 47 -1.29 -12.49 -5.49
N ASN A 48 -2.28 -12.69 -6.37
CA ASN A 48 -2.57 -11.76 -7.47
C ASN A 48 -3.11 -10.39 -6.99
N ALA A 49 -4.06 -10.36 -6.06
CA ALA A 49 -4.63 -9.10 -5.58
C ALA A 49 -3.59 -8.27 -4.81
N ILE A 50 -2.75 -8.92 -4.01
CA ILE A 50 -1.63 -8.27 -3.32
C ILE A 50 -0.61 -7.72 -4.33
N LYS A 51 -0.24 -8.50 -5.36
CA LYS A 51 0.65 -8.05 -6.43
C LYS A 51 0.09 -6.82 -7.14
N THR A 52 -1.21 -6.78 -7.43
CA THR A 52 -1.87 -5.61 -8.04
C THR A 52 -1.74 -4.37 -7.15
N ILE A 53 -1.92 -4.51 -5.83
CA ILE A 53 -1.73 -3.40 -4.89
C ILE A 53 -0.27 -2.93 -4.93
N ILE A 54 0.70 -3.84 -4.80
CA ILE A 54 2.14 -3.51 -4.82
C ILE A 54 2.52 -2.78 -6.14
N ASN A 55 2.07 -3.29 -7.28
CA ASN A 55 2.37 -2.73 -8.61
C ASN A 55 1.73 -1.35 -8.85
N HIS A 56 0.71 -1.00 -8.07
CA HIS A 56 -0.02 0.26 -8.19
C HIS A 56 0.05 1.08 -6.90
N SER A 57 1.17 0.99 -6.18
CA SER A 57 1.47 1.83 -5.02
C SER A 57 2.80 2.53 -5.20
N ASP A 58 2.99 3.68 -4.56
CA ASP A 58 4.28 4.37 -4.56
C ASP A 58 5.24 3.75 -3.54
N MET A 59 4.71 3.15 -2.46
CA MET A 59 5.47 2.38 -1.47
C MET A 59 4.62 1.23 -0.92
N THR A 60 5.23 0.09 -0.64
CA THR A 60 4.60 -0.98 0.14
C THR A 60 5.61 -1.60 1.08
N VAL A 61 5.25 -1.75 2.36
CA VAL A 61 6.11 -2.32 3.39
C VAL A 61 5.35 -3.36 4.19
N ASN A 62 6.08 -4.22 4.91
CA ASN A 62 5.51 -5.09 5.93
C ASN A 62 5.65 -4.44 7.33
N PHE A 63 5.05 -5.07 8.34
CA PHE A 63 5.12 -4.60 9.73
C PHE A 63 6.40 -5.06 10.44
N SER A 64 7.53 -5.15 9.71
CA SER A 64 8.84 -5.37 10.32
C SER A 64 9.49 -4.02 10.65
N ASP A 65 10.43 -4.00 11.59
CA ASP A 65 11.17 -2.78 11.96
C ASP A 65 11.82 -2.11 10.73
N ASN A 66 12.38 -2.92 9.82
CA ASN A 66 12.95 -2.44 8.56
C ASN A 66 11.89 -1.84 7.63
N GLY A 67 10.72 -2.46 7.54
CA GLY A 67 9.59 -1.97 6.74
C GLY A 67 9.07 -0.64 7.26
N ILE A 68 8.88 -0.53 8.57
CA ILE A 68 8.42 0.71 9.22
C ILE A 68 9.46 1.82 9.11
N ASN A 69 10.75 1.52 9.29
CA ASN A 69 11.81 2.51 9.06
C ASN A 69 11.85 3.00 7.61
N SER A 70 11.67 2.09 6.63
CA SER A 70 11.60 2.46 5.21
C SER A 70 10.39 3.36 4.92
N LEU A 71 9.24 3.08 5.56
CA LEU A 71 8.06 3.95 5.47
C LEU A 71 8.32 5.33 6.08
N ALA A 72 8.96 5.40 7.24
CA ALA A 72 9.30 6.66 7.89
C ALA A 72 10.21 7.52 6.98
N THR A 73 11.24 6.92 6.38
CA THR A 73 12.11 7.59 5.40
C THR A 73 11.31 8.11 4.21
N PHE A 74 10.45 7.27 3.62
CA PHE A 74 9.59 7.67 2.50
C PHE A 74 8.69 8.86 2.84
N ILE A 75 8.12 8.88 4.05
CA ILE A 75 7.28 9.99 4.53
C ILE A 75 8.12 11.27 4.63
N CYS A 76 9.29 11.20 5.26
CA CYS A 76 10.20 12.32 5.42
C CYS A 76 10.69 12.91 4.08
N GLU A 77 10.94 12.07 3.09
CA GLU A 77 11.37 12.51 1.75
C GLU A 77 10.23 13.13 0.94
N THR A 78 9.00 12.61 1.10
CA THR A 78 7.83 13.09 0.35
C THR A 78 7.29 14.42 0.89
N LEU A 79 7.56 14.76 2.16
CA LEU A 79 7.09 15.99 2.81
C LEU A 79 8.08 17.16 2.74
N LYS A 80 9.26 16.95 2.14
CA LYS A 80 10.20 18.04 1.81
C LYS A 80 9.73 18.79 0.57
#